data_AF-T2JZL4-F1
#
_entry.id   AF-T2JZL4-F1
#
_cell.length_a   1.000
_cell.length_b   1.000
_cell.length_c   1.000
_cell.angle_alpha   90.00
_cell.angle_beta   90.00
_cell.angle_gamma   90.00
#
_symmetry.space_group_name_H-M   'P 1'
#
loop_
_entity.id
_entity.type
_entity.pdbx_description
1 polymer ?
#
loop_
_entity_poly.entity_id
_entity_poly.type
_entity_poly.pdbx_seq_one_letter_code
_entity_poly.pdbx_strand_id
1 'polypeptide(L)'
;MSNSLATSEYNILRPEDFDPPLKRKEATIPGYWTLEEIAAEIGMTSRKVQYDVLGRPKSGMKPSLKGYKVAKVLLVPDPDALEYIKKYRNRKKS
;
A
#
# COMPACT_ATOMS: atom_id res chain seq x y z
N MET A 1 3.14 22.51 44.22
CA MET A 1 3.54 21.52 43.20
C MET A 1 2.39 21.38 42.22
N SER A 2 2.43 22.07 41.08
CA SER A 2 1.45 21.93 40.01
C SER A 2 1.80 20.69 39.19
N ASN A 3 0.89 19.72 39.13
CA ASN A 3 1.04 18.52 38.29
C ASN A 3 0.89 18.94 36.81
N SER A 4 2.01 19.26 36.17
CA SER A 4 2.11 19.69 34.77
C SER A 4 2.06 18.52 33.76
N LEU A 5 1.18 17.53 33.97
CA LEU A 5 1.03 16.36 33.08
C LEU A 5 -0.43 16.08 32.67
N ALA A 6 -1.36 16.96 33.01
CA ALA A 6 -2.74 16.87 32.53
C ALA A 6 -2.87 17.63 31.19
N THR A 7 -2.54 16.98 30.07
CA THR A 7 -3.02 17.43 28.76
C THR A 7 -4.53 17.28 28.74
N SER A 8 -5.26 18.39 28.67
CA SER A 8 -6.72 18.50 28.67
C SER A 8 -7.39 18.01 27.37
N GLU A 9 -6.63 17.41 26.46
CA GLU A 9 -7.17 16.81 25.25
C GLU A 9 -7.44 15.35 25.53
N TYR A 10 -8.72 15.01 25.65
CA TYR A 10 -9.19 13.65 25.64
C TYR A 10 -8.62 12.96 24.39
N ASN A 11 -7.64 12.07 24.58
CA ASN A 11 -7.16 11.10 23.57
C ASN A 11 -8.28 10.09 23.28
N ILE A 12 -9.41 10.56 22.74
CA ILE A 12 -10.47 9.71 22.22
C ILE A 12 -10.02 9.31 20.83
N LEU A 13 -9.52 8.07 20.71
CA LEU A 13 -9.26 7.44 19.42
C LEU A 13 -10.58 7.39 18.66
N ARG A 14 -10.71 8.20 17.61
CA ARG A 14 -11.86 8.22 16.73
C ARG A 14 -11.68 7.07 15.72
N PRO A 15 -12.78 6.49 15.21
CA PRO A 15 -12.70 5.52 14.12
C PRO A 15 -11.91 6.03 12.90
N GLU A 16 -11.91 7.35 12.70
CA GLU A 16 -11.17 8.05 11.63
C GLU A 16 -9.65 8.04 11.82
N ASP A 17 -9.17 7.84 13.06
CA ASP A 17 -7.73 7.77 13.38
C ASP A 17 -7.11 6.44 12.97
N PHE A 18 -7.93 5.43 12.66
CA PHE A 18 -7.47 4.13 12.20
C PHE A 18 -7.36 4.09 10.67
N ASP A 19 -6.32 3.43 10.17
CA ASP A 19 -6.22 3.15 8.75
C ASP A 19 -7.37 2.21 8.34
N PRO A 20 -8.04 2.47 7.19
CA PRO A 20 -9.12 1.61 6.74
C PRO A 20 -8.59 0.19 6.54
N PRO A 21 -9.40 -0.84 6.84
CA PRO A 21 -8.95 -2.22 6.64
C PRO A 21 -8.55 -2.44 5.18
N LEU A 22 -7.65 -3.42 4.95
CA LEU A 22 -7.37 -3.87 3.59
C LEU A 22 -8.64 -4.49 3.01
N LYS A 23 -8.94 -4.23 1.74
CA LYS A 23 -10.07 -4.86 1.04
C LYS A 23 -9.81 -6.34 0.77
N ARG A 24 -8.52 -6.72 0.67
CA ARG A 24 -8.09 -8.12 0.54
C ARG A 24 -8.51 -8.92 1.77
N LYS A 25 -9.45 -9.85 1.59
CA LYS A 25 -9.88 -10.79 2.64
C LYS A 25 -8.96 -12.01 2.72
N GLU A 26 -8.56 -12.54 1.58
CA GLU A 26 -7.71 -13.73 1.48
C GLU A 26 -6.62 -13.52 0.43
N ALA A 27 -5.48 -14.17 0.67
CA ALA A 27 -4.35 -14.12 -0.23
C ALA A 27 -4.43 -15.19 -1.30
N THR A 28 -4.39 -14.80 -2.57
CA THR A 28 -4.29 -15.75 -3.69
C THR A 28 -3.02 -16.62 -3.57
N ILE A 29 -1.92 -16.00 -3.17
CA ILE A 29 -0.65 -16.67 -2.87
C ILE A 29 -0.17 -16.18 -1.50
N PRO A 30 0.07 -17.07 -0.53
CA PRO A 30 0.60 -16.66 0.78
C PRO A 30 1.96 -15.94 0.63
N GLY A 31 2.12 -14.81 1.30
CA GLY A 31 3.35 -14.02 1.30
C GLY A 31 3.54 -13.09 0.09
N TYR A 32 2.64 -13.16 -0.90
CA TYR A 32 2.71 -12.38 -2.12
C TYR A 32 1.39 -11.73 -2.48
N TRP A 33 1.49 -10.63 -3.21
CA TRP A 33 0.40 -9.91 -3.84
C TRP A 33 0.52 -10.00 -5.35
N THR A 34 -0.60 -10.26 -5.98
CA THR A 34 -0.75 -10.09 -7.43
C THR A 34 -0.97 -8.62 -7.77
N LEU A 35 -0.67 -8.26 -9.02
CA LEU A 35 -0.94 -6.90 -9.51
C LEU A 35 -2.42 -6.53 -9.43
N GLU A 36 -3.32 -7.50 -9.58
CA GLU A 36 -4.77 -7.29 -9.52
C GLU A 36 -5.24 -6.98 -8.11
N GLU A 37 -4.74 -7.71 -7.11
CA GLU A 37 -5.05 -7.44 -5.70
C GLU A 37 -4.58 -6.04 -5.28
N ILE A 38 -3.35 -5.66 -5.65
CA ILE A 38 -2.82 -4.31 -5.35
C ILE A 38 -3.66 -3.25 -6.06
N ALA A 39 -3.99 -3.47 -7.34
CA ALA A 39 -4.78 -2.54 -8.14
C ALA A 39 -6.19 -2.33 -7.57
N ALA A 40 -6.86 -3.42 -7.14
CA ALA A 40 -8.16 -3.36 -6.50
C ALA A 40 -8.13 -2.62 -5.16
N GLU A 41 -7.05 -2.81 -4.39
CA GLU A 41 -6.86 -2.13 -3.10
C GLU A 41 -6.80 -0.61 -3.28
N ILE A 42 -5.92 -0.14 -4.17
CA ILE A 42 -5.68 1.29 -4.39
C ILE A 42 -6.71 1.96 -5.33
N GLY A 43 -7.49 1.17 -6.07
CA GLY A 43 -8.47 1.64 -7.06
C GLY A 43 -7.82 2.09 -8.37
N MET A 44 -6.82 1.35 -8.86
CA MET A 44 -6.11 1.62 -10.10
C MET A 44 -6.20 0.42 -11.05
N THR A 45 -5.62 0.56 -12.25
CA THR A 45 -5.47 -0.57 -13.18
C THR A 45 -4.23 -1.39 -12.86
N SER A 46 -4.31 -2.71 -13.06
CA SER A 46 -3.16 -3.63 -12.93
C SER A 46 -1.98 -3.20 -13.81
N ARG A 47 -2.26 -2.62 -14.99
CA ARG A 47 -1.25 -2.07 -15.89
C ARG A 47 -0.43 -0.94 -15.25
N LYS A 48 -1.05 -0.07 -14.43
CA LYS A 48 -0.32 0.98 -13.73
C LYS A 48 0.66 0.38 -12.71
N VAL A 49 0.19 -0.58 -11.92
CA VAL A 49 1.02 -1.30 -10.93
C VAL A 49 2.14 -2.06 -11.65
N GLN A 50 1.87 -2.66 -12.81
CA GLN A 50 2.87 -3.32 -13.63
C GLN A 50 4.01 -2.38 -14.03
N TYR A 51 3.71 -1.14 -14.44
CA TYR A 51 4.73 -0.16 -14.76
C TYR A 51 5.50 0.32 -13.54
N ASP A 52 4.88 0.32 -12.37
CA ASP A 52 5.57 0.65 -11.11
C ASP A 52 6.53 -0.48 -10.70
N VAL A 53 6.26 -1.73 -11.10
CA VAL A 53 7.14 -2.88 -10.87
C VAL A 53 8.25 -3.01 -11.92
N LEU A 54 7.91 -2.92 -13.20
CA LEU A 54 8.87 -3.13 -14.30
C LEU A 54 9.59 -1.84 -14.73
N GLY A 55 9.06 -0.68 -14.36
CA GLY A 55 9.45 0.60 -14.95
C GLY A 55 8.92 0.77 -16.38
N ARG A 56 9.28 1.90 -16.99
CA ARG A 56 9.09 2.16 -18.42
C ARG A 56 10.40 2.72 -19.00
N PRO A 57 11.24 1.89 -19.64
CA PRO A 57 12.51 2.35 -20.19
C PRO A 57 12.31 3.40 -21.28
N LYS A 58 11.25 3.28 -22.10
CA LYS A 58 10.94 4.24 -23.17
C LYS A 58 10.64 5.66 -22.67
N SER A 59 10.18 5.81 -21.43
CA SER A 59 9.87 7.11 -20.82
C SER A 59 10.81 7.45 -19.66
N GLY A 60 11.93 6.74 -19.52
CA GLY A 60 12.91 6.94 -18.43
C GLY A 60 12.38 6.64 -17.02
N MET A 61 11.22 6.01 -16.88
CA MET A 61 10.59 5.75 -15.59
C MET A 61 11.26 4.56 -14.93
N LYS A 62 11.91 4.80 -13.78
CA LYS A 62 12.51 3.75 -12.96
C LYS A 62 11.41 2.95 -12.22
N PRO A 63 11.60 1.63 -12.01
CA PRO A 63 10.70 0.85 -11.18
C PRO A 63 10.70 1.38 -9.74
N SER A 64 9.52 1.54 -9.16
CA SER A 64 9.30 2.03 -7.79
C SER A 64 8.91 0.92 -6.81
N LEU A 65 8.51 -0.25 -7.32
CA LEU A 65 8.05 -1.39 -6.54
C LEU A 65 8.87 -2.63 -6.90
N LYS A 66 9.32 -3.37 -5.90
CA LYS A 66 10.01 -4.65 -6.14
C LYS A 66 8.97 -5.71 -6.46
N GLY A 67 9.19 -6.44 -7.55
CA GLY A 67 8.35 -7.57 -7.91
C GLY A 67 9.13 -8.65 -8.63
N TYR A 68 8.66 -9.87 -8.47
CA TYR A 68 9.24 -11.08 -9.05
C TYR A 68 8.34 -11.56 -10.17
N LYS A 69 8.94 -11.88 -11.31
CA LYS A 69 8.24 -12.50 -12.42
C LYS A 69 8.33 -14.00 -12.28
N VAL A 70 7.21 -14.65 -11.97
CA VAL A 70 7.09 -16.10 -11.91
C VAL A 70 6.23 -16.56 -13.08
N ALA A 71 6.87 -17.22 -14.06
CA ALA A 71 6.27 -17.57 -15.35
C ALA A 71 5.64 -16.35 -16.06
N LYS A 72 4.30 -16.26 -16.08
CA LYS A 72 3.53 -15.18 -16.70
C LYS A 72 2.94 -14.18 -15.69
N VAL A 73 3.14 -14.42 -14.39
CA VAL A 73 2.55 -13.61 -13.31
C VAL A 73 3.64 -12.74 -12.66
N LEU A 74 3.27 -11.52 -12.30
CA LEU A 74 4.11 -10.64 -11.48
C LEU A 74 3.59 -10.66 -10.05
N LEU A 75 4.49 -10.97 -9.12
CA LEU A 75 4.24 -11.10 -7.70
C LEU A 75 5.05 -10.07 -6.94
N VAL A 76 4.42 -9.42 -5.97
CA VAL A 76 5.05 -8.43 -5.09
C VAL A 76 5.03 -9.01 -3.68
N PRO A 77 6.14 -9.01 -2.93
CA PRO A 77 6.14 -9.46 -1.54
C PRO A 77 5.17 -8.65 -0.69
N ASP A 78 4.54 -9.29 0.30
CA ASP A 78 3.68 -8.63 1.28
C ASP A 78 4.25 -7.32 1.88
N PRO A 79 5.50 -7.27 2.40
CA PRO A 79 6.00 -6.03 3.01
C PRO A 79 6.08 -4.87 2.02
N ASP A 80 6.58 -5.13 0.81
CA ASP A 80 6.72 -4.12 -0.25
C ASP A 80 5.33 -3.64 -0.74
N ALA A 81 4.38 -4.56 -0.88
CA ALA A 81 3.01 -4.25 -1.29
C ALA A 81 2.29 -3.38 -0.25
N LEU A 82 2.39 -3.73 1.03
CA LEU A 82 1.76 -3.00 2.13
C LEU A 82 2.34 -1.59 2.27
N GLU A 83 3.66 -1.44 2.17
CA GLU A 83 4.31 -0.13 2.20
C GLU A 83 3.85 0.74 1.01
N TYR A 84 3.74 0.15 -0.18
CA TYR A 84 3.25 0.84 -1.37
C TYR A 84 1.79 1.30 -1.22
N ILE A 85 0.90 0.43 -0.72
CA ILE A 85 -0.50 0.77 -0.46
C ILE A 85 -0.61 1.89 0.57
N LYS A 86 0.16 1.84 1.66
CA LYS A 86 0.18 2.88 2.70
C LYS A 86 0.64 4.23 2.16
N LYS A 87 1.73 4.26 1.39
CA LYS A 87 2.21 5.47 0.70
C LYS A 87 1.12 6.06 -0.20
N TYR A 88 0.39 5.21 -0.91
CA TYR A 88 -0.67 5.64 -1.81
C TYR A 88 -1.88 6.24 -1.05
N ARG A 89 -2.29 5.61 0.06
CA ARG A 89 -3.37 6.12 0.93
C ARG A 89 -3.01 7.48 1.53
N ASN A 90 -1.77 7.63 2.02
CA ASN A 90 -1.31 8.89 2.59
C ASN A 90 -1.31 10.04 1.57
N ARG A 91 -0.97 9.76 0.30
CA ARG A 91 -1.02 10.76 -0.78
C ARG A 91 -2.44 11.24 -1.09
N LYS A 92 -3.46 10.41 -0.87
CA LYS A 92 -4.88 10.79 -1.07
C LYS A 92 -5.48 11.55 0.12
N LYS A 93 -4.86 11.47 1.31
CA LYS A 93 -5.30 12.20 2.52
C LYS A 93 -4.80 13.66 2.54
N SER A 94 -3.78 14.00 1.74
CA SER A 94 -3.27 15.36 1.55
C SER A 94 -4.04 16.10 0.46
#